data_AF-A0A7V5KAX1-F1
#
_entry.id   AF-A0A7V5KAX1-F1
#
_cell.length_a   1.000
_cell.length_b   1.000
_cell.length_c   1.000
_cell.angle_alpha   90.00
_cell.angle_beta   90.00
_cell.angle_gamma   90.00
#
_symmetry.space_group_name_H-M   'P 1'
#
loop_
_entity.id
_entity.type
_entity.pdbx_description
1 polymer ?
#
loop_
_entity_poly.entity_id
_entity_poly.type
_entity_poly.pdbx_seq_one_letter_code
_entity_poly.pdbx_strand_id
1 'polypeptide(L)'
;MRNYQIFGTADEARFTYLGVENVDAANRVMFGAVGIGGAVQDVRFSDLIDFRGNPLPEKIDSPKVLIRFRSSYGAYLIGEESDTGFRIARDTGAPGPVGVDLFIFEMGA
;
A
#
# COMPACT_ATOMS: atom_id res chain seq x y z
N MET A 1 10.68 2.94 -21.85
CA MET A 1 10.41 3.39 -20.46
C MET A 1 9.15 2.65 -20.00
N ARG A 2 9.26 1.69 -19.08
CA ARG A 2 8.09 1.01 -18.50
C ARG A 2 7.56 1.88 -17.37
N ASN A 3 6.31 2.34 -17.47
CA ASN A 3 5.65 3.10 -16.40
C ASN A 3 5.23 2.11 -15.30
N TYR A 4 5.54 2.41 -14.03
CA TYR A 4 5.02 1.61 -12.92
C TYR A 4 3.51 1.87 -12.78
N GLN A 5 2.72 0.82 -12.63
CA GLN A 5 1.25 0.92 -12.58
C GLN A 5 0.75 0.68 -11.16
N ILE A 6 -0.07 1.61 -10.67
CA ILE A 6 -0.72 1.50 -9.37
C ILE A 6 -2.19 1.21 -9.59
N PHE A 7 -2.64 0.04 -9.15
CA PHE A 7 -4.04 -0.37 -9.21
C PHE A 7 -4.75 -0.22 -7.86
N GLY A 8 -3.99 -0.27 -6.77
CA GLY A 8 -4.54 -0.27 -5.42
C GLY A 8 -5.14 1.06 -4.97
N THR A 9 -6.18 1.01 -4.14
CA THR A 9 -6.85 2.20 -3.59
C THR A 9 -6.65 2.26 -2.07
N ALA A 10 -6.64 3.47 -1.51
CA ALA A 10 -6.40 3.67 -0.08
C ALA A 10 -7.65 3.55 0.79
N ASP A 11 -8.83 3.42 0.18
CA ASP A 11 -10.10 3.41 0.90
C ASP A 11 -10.20 2.15 1.76
N GLU A 12 -9.85 2.29 3.03
CA GLU A 12 -10.12 1.35 4.10
C GLU A 12 -11.38 1.85 4.82
N ALA A 13 -12.56 1.37 4.43
CA ALA A 13 -13.76 1.63 5.23
C ALA A 13 -13.72 0.69 6.45
N ARG A 14 -13.35 1.21 7.62
CA ARG A 14 -13.29 0.38 8.83
C ARG A 14 -14.68 0.22 9.43
N PHE A 15 -15.24 -0.98 9.34
CA PHE A 15 -16.50 -1.33 9.99
C PHE A 15 -16.21 -1.81 11.40
N THR A 16 -16.68 -1.06 12.38
CA THR A 16 -16.62 -1.46 13.79
C THR A 16 -17.94 -2.12 14.16
N TYR A 17 -17.88 -3.28 14.81
CA TYR A 17 -19.07 -4.02 15.21
C TYR A 17 -19.03 -4.45 16.67
N LEU A 18 -20.22 -4.54 17.24
CA LEU A 18 -20.49 -5.11 18.54
C LEU A 18 -21.37 -6.35 18.34
N GLY A 19 -20.84 -7.53 18.64
CA GLY A 19 -21.57 -8.79 18.61
C GLY A 19 -21.91 -9.26 20.02
N VAL A 20 -23.05 -9.91 20.16
CA VAL A 20 -23.40 -10.66 21.38
C VAL A 20 -23.61 -12.11 20.97
N GLU A 21 -22.82 -13.00 21.54
CA GLU A 21 -22.94 -14.44 21.36
C GLU A 21 -23.55 -15.04 22.63
N ASN A 22 -24.59 -15.87 22.49
CA ASN A 22 -25.17 -16.63 23.60
C ASN A 22 -24.78 -18.11 23.45
N VAL A 23 -24.06 -18.64 24.44
CA VAL A 23 -23.70 -20.07 24.52
C VAL A 23 -24.03 -20.56 25.92
N ASP A 24 -24.89 -21.59 26.03
CA ASP A 24 -25.26 -22.24 27.29
C ASP A 24 -25.60 -21.27 28.44
N ALA A 25 -26.50 -20.31 28.16
CA ALA A 25 -26.94 -19.26 29.09
C ALA A 25 -25.87 -18.23 29.52
N ALA A 26 -24.65 -18.30 28.98
CA ALA A 26 -23.65 -17.25 29.09
C ALA A 26 -23.75 -16.28 27.90
N ASN A 27 -23.73 -14.97 28.19
CA ASN A 27 -23.63 -13.92 27.17
C ASN A 27 -22.18 -13.48 27.04
N ARG A 28 -21.63 -13.54 25.83
CA ARG A 28 -20.32 -12.99 25.49
C ARG A 28 -20.51 -11.75 24.63
N VAL A 29 -19.92 -10.64 25.04
CA VAL A 29 -19.85 -9.41 24.23
C VAL A 29 -18.53 -9.42 23.47
N MET A 30 -18.59 -9.20 22.16
CA MET A 30 -17.44 -9.13 21.27
C MET A 30 -17.39 -7.77 20.61
N PHE A 31 -16.27 -7.07 20.75
CA PHE A 31 -15.98 -5.87 19.98
C PHE A 31 -14.96 -6.22 18.91
N GLY A 32 -15.27 -5.88 17.67
CA GLY A 32 -14.40 -6.15 16.53
C GLY A 32 -14.37 -4.99 15.56
N ALA A 33 -13.33 -4.97 14.74
CA ALA A 33 -13.25 -4.10 13.58
C ALA A 33 -12.81 -4.92 12.38
N VAL A 34 -13.42 -4.68 11.23
CA VAL A 34 -13.05 -5.29 9.95
C VAL A 34 -12.82 -4.17 8.94
N GLY A 35 -11.71 -4.27 8.19
CA GLY A 35 -11.50 -3.41 7.02
C GLY A 35 -12.45 -3.84 5.90
N ILE A 36 -13.22 -2.92 5.35
CA ILE A 36 -14.08 -3.10 4.19
C ILE A 36 -13.48 -2.27 3.05
N GLY A 37 -13.15 -2.95 1.95
CA GLY A 37 -12.59 -2.29 0.77
C GLY A 37 -11.10 -1.97 0.88
N GLY A 38 -10.57 -1.44 -0.22
CA GLY A 38 -9.16 -1.09 -0.36
C GLY A 38 -8.33 -2.28 -0.82
N ALA A 39 -7.94 -2.28 -2.10
CA ALA A 39 -6.93 -3.22 -2.60
C ALA A 39 -5.55 -2.57 -2.47
N VAL A 40 -5.12 -2.23 -1.25
CA VAL A 40 -3.81 -1.60 -1.04
C VAL A 40 -2.73 -2.43 -1.75
N GLN A 41 -1.87 -1.75 -2.51
CA GLN A 41 -0.83 -2.41 -3.26
C GLN A 41 0.45 -2.46 -2.42
N ASP A 42 0.74 -3.63 -1.88
CA ASP A 42 2.04 -3.93 -1.29
C ASP A 42 3.09 -4.11 -2.39
N VAL A 43 4.22 -3.42 -2.24
CA VAL A 43 5.33 -3.46 -3.19
C VAL A 43 6.59 -3.89 -2.46
N ARG A 44 7.19 -5.01 -2.88
CA ARG A 44 8.48 -5.45 -2.35
C ARG A 44 9.61 -4.93 -3.22
N PHE A 45 10.73 -4.56 -2.63
CA PHE A 45 11.91 -4.14 -3.40
C PHE A 45 12.44 -5.27 -4.30
N SER A 46 12.32 -6.53 -3.86
CA SER A 46 12.67 -7.72 -4.64
C SER A 46 11.94 -7.83 -5.98
N ASP A 47 10.76 -7.22 -6.10
CA ASP A 47 9.90 -7.32 -7.28
C ASP A 47 10.16 -6.16 -8.26
N LEU A 48 11.07 -5.25 -7.92
CA LEU A 48 11.38 -4.06 -8.70
C LEU A 48 12.68 -4.22 -9.46
N ILE A 49 12.70 -3.57 -10.63
CA ILE A 49 13.85 -3.50 -11.52
C ILE A 49 14.12 -2.02 -11.80
N ASP A 50 15.38 -1.61 -11.71
CA ASP A 50 15.81 -0.24 -11.98
C ASP A 50 15.66 0.14 -13.47
N PHE A 51 15.94 1.40 -13.80
CA PHE A 51 15.85 1.88 -15.17
C PHE A 51 16.88 1.26 -16.14
N ARG A 52 17.91 0.60 -15.61
CA ARG A 52 18.99 -0.09 -16.35
C ARG A 52 18.71 -1.58 -16.52
N GLY A 53 17.66 -2.13 -15.89
CA GLY A 53 17.32 -3.54 -15.94
C GLY A 53 17.89 -4.38 -14.80
N ASN A 54 18.51 -3.77 -13.78
CA ASN A 54 19.01 -4.50 -12.61
C ASN A 54 17.90 -4.69 -11.58
N PRO A 55 17.77 -5.88 -10.97
CA PRO A 55 16.88 -6.05 -9.82
C PRO A 55 17.33 -5.17 -8.66
N LEU A 56 16.38 -4.63 -7.91
CA LEU A 56 16.69 -3.96 -6.65
C LEU A 56 17.09 -4.99 -5.58
N PRO A 57 17.87 -4.58 -4.57
CA PRO A 57 18.11 -5.40 -3.39
C PRO A 57 16.80 -5.79 -2.69
N GLU A 58 16.76 -6.97 -2.05
CA GLU A 58 15.59 -7.38 -1.26
C GLU A 58 15.36 -6.48 -0.03
N LYS A 59 16.43 -5.82 0.43
CA LYS A 59 16.41 -4.87 1.55
C LYS A 59 17.20 -3.60 1.24
N ILE A 60 16.66 -2.47 1.66
CA ILE A 60 17.29 -1.14 1.59
C ILE A 60 17.16 -0.53 2.99
N ASP A 61 18.25 -0.04 3.58
CA ASP A 61 18.24 0.43 4.97
C ASP A 61 17.65 1.85 5.08
N SER A 62 16.60 2.04 5.89
CA SER A 62 15.91 3.34 5.99
C SER A 62 15.50 3.92 4.62
N PRO A 63 14.70 3.19 3.83
CA PRO A 63 14.38 3.60 2.47
C PRO A 63 13.43 4.79 2.47
N LYS A 64 13.57 5.63 1.44
CA LYS A 64 12.56 6.64 1.09
C LYS A 64 12.14 6.51 -0.35
N VAL A 65 10.82 6.65 -0.55
CA VAL A 65 10.18 6.50 -1.85
C VAL A 65 9.50 7.82 -2.23
N LEU A 66 9.92 8.42 -3.33
CA LEU A 66 9.26 9.57 -3.93
C LEU A 66 8.51 9.15 -5.18
N ILE A 67 7.24 9.55 -5.26
CA ILE A 67 6.36 9.24 -6.37
C ILE A 67 6.31 10.45 -7.29
N ARG A 68 6.65 10.26 -8.57
CA ARG A 68 6.45 11.27 -9.61
C ARG A 68 5.29 10.85 -10.51
N PHE A 69 4.24 11.66 -10.50
CA PHE A 69 3.04 11.41 -11.30
C PHE A 69 3.33 11.57 -12.80
N ARG A 70 2.79 10.65 -13.60
CA ARG A 70 2.74 10.76 -15.07
C ARG A 70 1.31 10.98 -15.60
N SER A 71 0.33 11.10 -14.72
CA SER A 71 -1.06 11.37 -15.07
C SER A 71 -1.59 12.55 -14.25
N SER A 72 -2.82 12.97 -14.56
CA SER A 72 -3.55 13.97 -13.78
C SER A 72 -4.10 13.45 -12.45
N TYR A 73 -4.02 12.13 -12.22
CA TYR A 73 -4.50 11.49 -11.00
C TYR A 73 -3.33 11.18 -10.07
N GLY A 74 -3.51 11.47 -8.79
CA GLY A 74 -2.48 11.28 -7.79
C GLY A 74 -2.25 9.81 -7.42
N ALA A 75 -1.14 9.60 -6.73
CA ALA A 75 -0.84 8.39 -5.99
C ALA A 75 -0.05 8.75 -4.72
N TYR A 76 -0.09 7.91 -3.72
CA TYR A 76 0.51 8.21 -2.43
C TYR A 76 0.90 6.93 -1.70
N LEU A 77 1.92 7.06 -0.84
CA LEU A 77 2.32 5.99 0.06
C LEU A 77 1.30 5.84 1.17
N ILE A 78 1.10 4.60 1.60
CA ILE A 78 0.21 4.24 2.71
C ILE A 78 1.06 3.83 3.91
N GLY A 79 1.11 4.72 4.90
CA GLY A 79 2.02 4.57 6.04
C GLY A 79 3.47 4.81 5.66
N GLU A 80 4.38 4.27 6.46
CA GLU A 80 5.82 4.40 6.26
C GLU A 80 6.39 3.26 5.42
N GLU A 81 7.50 3.53 4.74
CA GLU A 81 8.31 2.50 4.09
C GLU A 81 8.98 1.60 5.14
N SER A 82 9.12 0.31 4.82
CA SER A 82 9.92 -0.63 5.59
C SER A 82 11.17 -0.99 4.81
N ASP A 83 12.15 -1.61 5.48
CA ASP A 83 13.39 -2.02 4.84
C ASP A 83 13.20 -3.02 3.68
N THR A 84 12.03 -3.67 3.58
CA THR A 84 11.72 -4.66 2.53
C THR A 84 10.78 -4.15 1.44
N GLY A 85 10.15 -3.00 1.62
CA GLY A 85 9.15 -2.52 0.69
C GLY A 85 8.29 -1.39 1.23
N PHE A 86 7.16 -1.15 0.56
CA PHE A 86 6.25 -0.07 0.90
C PHE A 86 4.84 -0.39 0.40
N ARG A 87 3.86 0.39 0.87
CA ARG A 87 2.49 0.33 0.40
C ARG A 87 2.16 1.59 -0.38
N ILE A 88 1.44 1.42 -1.49
CA ILE A 88 1.08 2.52 -2.38
C ILE A 88 -0.38 2.40 -2.81
N ALA A 89 -1.01 3.54 -3.05
CA ALA A 89 -2.36 3.63 -3.57
C ALA A 89 -2.49 4.75 -4.60
N ARG A 90 -3.43 4.59 -5.52
CA ARG A 90 -3.88 5.63 -6.45
C ARG A 90 -5.09 6.38 -5.89
N ASP A 91 -5.30 7.57 -6.42
CA ASP A 91 -6.54 8.33 -6.26
C ASP A 91 -7.76 7.48 -6.69
N THR A 92 -8.79 7.47 -5.85
CA THR A 92 -10.03 6.72 -6.06
C THR A 92 -10.90 7.36 -7.13
N GLY A 93 -10.71 8.65 -7.41
CA GLY A 93 -11.29 9.35 -8.55
C GLY A 93 -10.69 8.94 -9.91
N ALA A 94 -9.57 8.21 -9.93
CA ALA A 94 -8.99 7.73 -11.18
C ALA A 94 -9.86 6.63 -11.83
N PRO A 95 -10.09 6.69 -13.15
CA PRO A 95 -10.93 5.73 -13.88
C PRO A 95 -10.28 4.34 -14.02
N GLY A 96 -9.02 4.20 -13.63
CA GLY A 96 -8.24 2.97 -13.74
C GLY A 96 -6.85 3.10 -13.11
N PRO A 97 -5.92 2.17 -13.41
CA PRO A 97 -4.56 2.22 -12.91
C PRO A 97 -3.84 3.53 -13.24
N VAL A 98 -3.04 4.01 -12.30
CA VAL A 98 -2.27 5.26 -12.43
C VAL A 98 -0.81 4.93 -12.69
N GLY A 99 -0.26 5.52 -13.77
CA GLY A 99 1.16 5.42 -14.12
C GLY A 99 2.02 6.42 -13.34
N VAL A 100 3.10 5.93 -12.73
CA VAL A 100 4.08 6.76 -12.00
C VAL A 100 5.53 6.36 -12.32
N ASP A 101 6.46 7.25 -11.97
CA ASP A 101 7.84 6.86 -11.70
C ASP A 101 8.07 6.79 -10.19
N LEU A 102 8.92 5.85 -9.79
CA LEU A 102 9.37 5.69 -8.41
C LEU A 102 10.84 6.09 -8.32
N PHE A 103 11.15 6.99 -7.39
CA PHE A 103 12.51 7.28 -6.98
C PHE A 103 12.70 6.67 -5.60
N ILE A 104 13.56 5.66 -5.51
CA ILE A 104 13.84 4.91 -4.28
C ILE A 104 15.29 5.16 -3.92
N PHE A 105 15.55 5.59 -2.70
CA PHE A 105 16.91 5.84 -2.21
C PHE A 105 17.04 5.49 -0.74
N GLU A 106 18.27 5.15 -0.37
CA GLU A 106 18.69 4.84 0.99
C GLU A 106 19.09 6.14 1.69
N MET A 107 18.59 6.38 2.92
CA MET A 107 18.87 7.63 3.64
C MET A 107 20.15 7.63 4.46
N GLY A 108 20.91 6.52 4.49
CA GLY A 108 22.02 6.36 5.42
C GLY A 108 21.52 6.26 6.87
N ALA A 109 22.22 5.45 7.66
CA ALA A 109 21.93 5.30 9.09
C ALA A 109 22.38 6.51 9.91
#